data_AF-A0A8C6G259-F1
#
_entry.id   AF-A0A8C6G259-F1
#
_cell.length_a   1.000
_cell.length_b   1.000
_cell.length_c   1.000
_cell.angle_alpha   90.00
_cell.angle_beta   90.00
_cell.angle_gamma   90.00
#
_symmetry.space_group_name_H-M   'P 1'
#
loop_
_entity.id
_entity.type
_entity.pdbx_description
1 polymer ?
#
loop_
_entity_poly.entity_id
_entity_poly.type
_entity_poly.pdbx_seq_one_letter_code
_entity_poly.pdbx_strand_id
1 'polypeptide(L)'
;MSALRPLDKLPGLNAATILLVGTEDALLQQLADSMLKEDCTSELNVHLARALPLPCSVNRPRIDLIVFVVNLHSKHSLQNVEESLCHLDAAFFLGKVTFLATGGRRLP
;
A
#
# COMPACT_ATOMS: atom_id res chain seq x y z
N MET A 1 -10.16 -8.15 15.61
CA MET A 1 -9.65 -7.86 14.25
C MET A 1 -8.16 -7.53 14.39
N SER A 2 -7.28 -8.25 13.70
CA SER A 2 -5.83 -8.19 13.94
C SER A 2 -5.19 -7.05 13.15
N ALA A 3 -4.34 -6.25 13.81
CA ALA A 3 -3.50 -5.29 13.14
C ALA A 3 -2.57 -5.99 12.13
N LEU A 4 -2.29 -5.33 11.00
CA LEU A 4 -1.35 -5.82 10.01
C LEU A 4 0.07 -5.64 10.58
N ARG A 5 0.80 -6.74 10.77
CA ARG A 5 2.12 -6.77 11.41
C ARG A 5 3.25 -7.06 10.41
N PRO A 6 4.40 -6.37 10.50
CA PRO A 6 5.47 -6.49 9.51
C PRO A 6 6.41 -7.69 9.72
N LEU A 7 6.35 -8.36 10.88
CA LEU A 7 7.45 -9.18 11.40
C LEU A 7 7.21 -10.70 11.40
N ASP A 8 6.07 -11.18 10.89
CA ASP A 8 5.73 -12.60 11.00
C ASP A 8 6.47 -13.49 9.97
N LYS A 9 7.19 -12.89 9.01
CA LYS A 9 7.89 -13.60 7.92
C LYS A 9 9.25 -12.97 7.64
N LEU A 10 10.22 -13.79 7.24
CA LEU A 10 11.54 -13.33 6.78
C LEU A 10 11.45 -12.71 5.37
N PRO A 11 12.32 -11.74 5.03
CA PRO A 11 12.43 -11.25 3.67
C PRO A 11 12.84 -12.36 2.69
N GLY A 12 12.21 -12.37 1.51
CA GLY A 12 12.63 -13.22 0.41
C GLY A 12 13.93 -12.70 -0.21
N LEU A 13 14.73 -13.59 -0.79
CA LEU A 13 15.94 -13.19 -1.49
C LEU A 13 15.56 -12.40 -2.75
N ASN A 14 16.08 -11.17 -2.88
CA ASN A 14 15.92 -10.34 -4.06
C ASN A 14 14.46 -10.14 -4.53
N ALA A 15 13.52 -10.13 -3.57
CA ALA A 15 12.10 -9.91 -3.84
C ALA A 15 11.55 -8.82 -2.91
N ALA A 16 10.67 -7.99 -3.42
CA ALA A 16 10.02 -6.92 -2.68
C ALA A 16 8.50 -6.95 -2.92
N THR A 17 7.72 -6.82 -1.86
CA THR A 17 6.25 -6.81 -1.95
C THR A 17 5.67 -5.46 -1.52
N ILE A 18 4.97 -4.79 -2.42
CA ILE A 18 4.34 -3.49 -2.19
C ILE A 18 2.83 -3.66 -2.12
N LEU A 19 2.20 -3.07 -1.10
CA LEU A 19 0.75 -2.99 -0.97
C LEU A 19 0.27 -1.57 -1.28
N LEU A 20 -0.47 -1.41 -2.37
CA LEU A 20 -1.15 -0.17 -2.70
C LEU A 20 -2.56 -0.17 -2.08
N VAL A 21 -2.86 0.85 -1.26
CA VAL A 21 -4.14 1.01 -0.58
C VAL A 21 -4.82 2.28 -1.05
N GLY A 22 -6.02 2.19 -1.61
CA GLY A 22 -6.77 3.34 -2.11
C GLY A 22 -8.13 2.95 -2.68
N THR A 23 -9.02 3.92 -2.86
CA THR A 23 -10.41 3.65 -3.25
C THR A 23 -10.61 3.51 -4.76
N GLU A 24 -9.66 3.99 -5.56
CA GLU A 24 -9.74 4.09 -7.00
C GLU A 24 -8.96 2.95 -7.70
N ASP A 25 -9.61 1.79 -7.90
CA ASP A 25 -8.97 0.59 -8.47
C ASP A 25 -8.23 0.85 -9.80
N ALA A 26 -8.80 1.68 -10.69
CA ALA A 26 -8.17 1.98 -11.98
C ALA A 26 -6.84 2.72 -11.82
N LEU A 27 -6.77 3.71 -10.90
CA LEU A 27 -5.53 4.44 -10.61
C LEU A 27 -4.50 3.53 -9.95
N LEU A 28 -4.94 2.67 -9.02
CA LEU A 28 -4.07 1.70 -8.36
C LEU A 28 -3.48 0.71 -9.37
N GLN A 29 -4.30 0.19 -10.29
CA GLN A 29 -3.85 -0.73 -11.34
C GLN A 29 -2.87 -0.05 -12.29
N GLN A 30 -3.15 1.17 -12.75
CA GLN A 30 -2.23 1.92 -13.61
C GLN A 30 -0.89 2.20 -12.94
N LEU A 31 -0.90 2.50 -11.64
CA LEU A 31 0.33 2.67 -10.86
C LEU A 31 1.10 1.35 -10.75
N ALA A 32 0.42 0.24 -10.44
CA ALA A 32 1.02 -1.09 -10.38
C ALA A 32 1.65 -1.49 -11.73
N ASP A 33 0.92 -1.32 -12.83
CA ASP A 33 1.41 -1.62 -14.18
C ASP A 33 2.64 -0.77 -14.52
N SER A 34 2.65 0.50 -14.10
CA SER A 34 3.80 1.40 -14.32
C SER A 34 5.02 0.98 -13.51
N MET A 35 4.84 0.52 -12.27
CA MET A 35 5.92 0.01 -11.42
C MET A 35 6.50 -1.31 -11.95
N LEU A 36 5.64 -2.19 -12.50
CA LEU A 36 6.04 -3.48 -13.07
C LEU A 36 6.65 -3.36 -14.47
N LYS A 37 6.47 -2.23 -15.15
CA LYS A 37 6.97 -1.99 -16.51
C LYS A 37 8.48 -1.72 -16.54
N GLU A 38 9.06 -1.16 -15.49
CA GLU A 38 10.49 -0.91 -15.43
C GLU A 38 11.27 -2.17 -15.02
N ASP A 39 12.35 -2.46 -15.74
CA ASP A 39 13.24 -3.57 -15.42
C ASP A 39 13.91 -3.33 -14.06
N CYS A 40 13.50 -4.12 -13.07
CA CYS A 40 14.07 -4.13 -11.74
C CYS A 40 14.99 -5.34 -11.57
N THR A 41 16.10 -5.17 -10.86
CA THR A 41 16.99 -6.29 -10.51
C THR A 41 16.36 -7.24 -9.49
N SER A 42 15.37 -6.77 -8.74
CA SER A 42 14.59 -7.53 -7.76
C SER A 42 13.21 -7.91 -8.32
N GLU A 43 12.70 -9.06 -7.90
CA GLU A 43 11.33 -9.49 -8.18
C GLU A 43 10.35 -8.58 -7.43
N LEU A 44 9.59 -7.78 -8.17
CA LEU A 44 8.62 -6.86 -7.61
C LEU A 44 7.21 -7.47 -7.63
N ASN A 45 6.62 -7.64 -6.46
CA ASN A 45 5.24 -8.09 -6.29
C ASN A 45 4.37 -6.92 -5.82
N VAL A 46 3.27 -6.64 -6.53
CA VAL A 46 2.35 -5.55 -6.19
C VAL A 46 0.97 -6.11 -5.85
N HIS A 47 0.47 -5.78 -4.67
CA HIS A 47 -0.89 -6.09 -4.23
C HIS A 47 -1.73 -4.83 -4.10
N LEU A 48 -3.02 -4.95 -4.44
CA LEU A 48 -3.98 -3.87 -4.34
C LEU A 48 -4.98 -4.15 -3.22
N ALA A 49 -5.38 -3.11 -2.50
CA ALA A 49 -6.45 -3.17 -1.53
C ALA A 49 -7.25 -1.88 -1.50
N ARG A 50 -8.56 -1.99 -1.32
CA ARG A 50 -9.42 -0.82 -1.19
C ARG A 50 -9.32 -0.15 0.18
N ALA A 51 -9.17 -0.96 1.22
CA ALA A 51 -9.15 -0.53 2.61
C ALA A 51 -8.41 -1.55 3.49
N LEU A 52 -8.10 -1.16 4.72
CA LEU A 52 -7.65 -2.05 5.78
C LEU A 52 -8.72 -2.14 6.88
N PRO A 53 -8.80 -3.26 7.63
CA PRO A 53 -7.89 -4.40 7.62
C PRO A 53 -8.15 -5.34 6.43
N LEU A 54 -7.08 -5.90 5.87
CA LEU A 54 -7.20 -6.97 4.88
C LEU A 54 -7.87 -8.21 5.53
N PRO A 55 -8.72 -8.96 4.79
CA PRO A 55 -9.33 -10.18 5.30
C PRO A 55 -8.28 -11.19 5.78
N CYS A 56 -8.64 -11.98 6.79
CA CYS A 56 -7.77 -13.01 7.34
C CYS A 56 -7.46 -14.05 6.26
N SER A 57 -6.18 -14.21 5.93
CA SER A 57 -5.70 -15.22 4.98
C SER A 57 -4.55 -15.98 5.61
N VAL A 58 -4.63 -17.31 5.58
CA VAL A 58 -3.58 -18.23 6.02
C VAL A 58 -2.27 -18.07 5.24
N ASN A 59 -2.33 -17.51 4.02
CA ASN A 59 -1.17 -17.40 3.13
C ASN A 59 -0.83 -15.95 2.77
N ARG A 60 -0.98 -15.01 3.71
CA ARG A 60 -0.66 -13.60 3.49
C ARG A 60 0.84 -13.41 3.18
N PRO A 61 1.22 -12.77 2.07
CA PRO A 61 2.62 -12.47 1.79
C PRO A 61 3.19 -11.46 2.79
N ARG A 62 4.51 -11.45 2.96
CA ARG A 62 5.20 -10.39 3.72
C ARG A 62 5.05 -9.09 2.94
N ILE A 63 4.77 -7.98 3.63
CA ILE A 63 4.64 -6.66 2.99
C ILE A 63 5.85 -5.81 3.37
N ASP A 64 6.58 -5.33 2.37
CA ASP A 64 7.78 -4.50 2.52
C ASP A 64 7.45 -3.02 2.62
N LEU A 65 6.50 -2.57 1.82
CA LEU A 65 6.06 -1.17 1.73
C LEU A 65 4.54 -1.11 1.57
N ILE A 66 3.91 -0.17 2.28
CA ILE A 66 2.50 0.18 2.11
C ILE A 66 2.45 1.59 1.53
N VAL A 67 1.73 1.76 0.43
CA VAL A 67 1.49 3.07 -0.19
C VAL A 67 0.01 3.39 -0.08
N PHE A 68 -0.32 4.42 0.69
CA PHE A 68 -1.68 4.97 0.72
C PHE A 68 -1.85 5.98 -0.40
N VAL A 69 -2.68 5.65 -1.38
CA VAL A 69 -3.05 6.55 -2.48
C VAL A 69 -4.28 7.34 -2.05
N VAL A 70 -4.09 8.64 -1.86
CA VAL A 70 -5.12 9.57 -1.36
C VAL A 70 -5.58 10.45 -2.51
N ASN A 71 -6.86 10.39 -2.87
CA ASN A 71 -7.44 11.29 -3.85
C ASN A 71 -8.00 12.54 -3.16
N LEU A 72 -7.34 13.68 -3.34
CA LEU A 72 -7.70 14.93 -2.69
C LEU A 72 -9.02 15.54 -3.19
N HIS A 73 -9.57 15.04 -4.30
CA HIS A 73 -10.91 15.41 -4.77
C HIS A 73 -12.02 14.57 -4.12
N SER A 74 -11.68 13.52 -3.36
CA SER A 74 -12.63 12.58 -2.78
C SER A 74 -12.50 12.58 -1.25
N LYS A 75 -13.51 13.14 -0.56
CA LYS A 75 -13.59 13.07 0.91
C LYS A 75 -13.62 11.62 1.41
N HIS A 76 -14.28 10.74 0.67
CA HIS A 76 -14.34 9.32 0.96
C HIS A 76 -12.95 8.66 0.91
N SER A 77 -12.11 9.02 -0.06
CA SER A 77 -10.73 8.51 -0.17
C SER A 77 -9.92 8.87 1.08
N LEU A 78 -10.02 10.12 1.55
CA LEU A 78 -9.36 10.57 2.77
C LEU A 78 -9.85 9.81 4.02
N GLN A 79 -11.17 9.71 4.22
CA GLN A 79 -11.75 9.00 5.37
C GLN A 79 -11.36 7.51 5.38
N ASN A 80 -11.39 6.86 4.22
CA ASN A 80 -10.98 5.47 4.08
C ASN A 80 -9.52 5.25 4.48
N VAL A 81 -8.63 6.20 4.16
CA VAL A 81 -7.22 6.15 4.55
C VAL A 81 -7.06 6.38 6.05
N GLU A 82 -7.76 7.36 6.64
CA GLU A 82 -7.77 7.60 8.09
C GLU A 82 -8.20 6.35 8.88
N GLU A 83 -9.28 5.70 8.46
CA GLU A 83 -9.77 4.46 9.07
C GLU A 83 -8.77 3.31 8.88
N SER A 84 -8.21 3.17 7.67
CA SER A 84 -7.26 2.10 7.35
C SER A 84 -5.97 2.18 8.18
N LEU A 85 -5.49 3.40 8.47
CA LEU A 85 -4.27 3.62 9.28
C LEU A 85 -4.40 3.08 10.70
N CYS A 86 -5.61 3.08 11.28
CA CYS A 86 -5.89 2.56 12.62
C CYS A 86 -5.66 1.03 12.74
N HIS A 87 -5.53 0.33 11.61
CA HIS A 87 -5.31 -1.11 11.56
C HIS A 87 -3.84 -1.52 11.30
N LEU A 88 -2.92 -0.55 11.25
CA LEU A 88 -1.50 -0.82 11.09
C LEU A 88 -0.77 -0.90 12.43
N ASP A 89 0.18 -1.83 12.51
CA ASP A 89 1.15 -1.83 13.60
C ASP A 89 2.11 -0.63 13.47
N ALA A 90 2.44 0.00 14.61
CA ALA A 90 3.28 1.19 14.64
C ALA A 90 4.64 1.00 13.94
N ALA A 91 5.17 -0.23 13.91
CA ALA A 91 6.43 -0.56 13.26
C ALA A 91 6.42 -0.31 11.73
N PHE A 92 5.25 -0.29 11.08
CA PHE A 92 5.17 0.07 9.66
C PHE A 92 5.50 1.53 9.39
N PHE A 93 5.18 2.44 10.32
CA PHE A 93 5.45 3.87 10.14
C PHE A 93 6.94 4.23 10.20
N LEU A 94 7.79 3.29 10.60
CA LEU A 94 9.25 3.43 10.59
C LEU A 94 9.81 3.17 9.19
N GLY A 95 9.37 3.96 8.21
CA GLY A 95 9.88 3.96 6.84
C GLY A 95 9.26 2.93 5.88
N LYS A 96 8.22 2.18 6.30
CA LYS A 96 7.50 1.21 5.46
C LYS A 96 6.10 1.67 5.05
N VAL A 97 5.77 2.93 5.33
CA VAL A 97 4.51 3.57 4.91
C VAL A 97 4.86 4.83 4.14
N THR A 98 4.24 4.99 2.96
CA THR A 98 4.34 6.18 2.12
C THR A 98 2.95 6.66 1.74
N PHE A 99 2.78 7.98 1.63
CA PHE A 99 1.54 8.59 1.13
C PHE A 99 1.76 9.14 -0.27
N LEU A 100 0.84 8.81 -1.18
CA LEU A 100 0.78 9.37 -2.52
C LEU A 100 -0.53 10.15 -2.67
N ALA A 101 -0.44 11.47 -2.57
CA ALA A 101 -1.59 12.33 -2.79
C ALA A 101 -1.76 12.64 -4.28
N THR A 102 -2.96 12.42 -4.80
CA THR A 102 -3.35 12.72 -6.19
C THR A 102 -4.37 13.86 -6.23
N GLY A 103 -4.42 14.59 -7.34
CA GLY A 103 -5.30 15.75 -7.47
C GLY A 103 -4.85 17.00 -6.72
N GLY A 104 -3.63 17.01 -6.16
CA GLY A 104 -3.03 18.21 -5.59
C GLY A 104 -2.82 19.28 -6.66
N ARG A 105 -3.05 20.54 -6.31
CA ARG A 105 -2.61 21.65 -7.17
C ARG A 105 -1.09 21.66 -7.22
N ARG A 106 -0.51 21.98 -8.38
CA ARG A 106 0.93 22.23 -8.47
C ARG A 106 1.27 23.36 -7.50
N LEU A 107 2.27 23.12 -6.66
CA LEU A 107 2.86 24.18 -5.86
C LEU A 107 3.55 25.16 -6.84
N PRO A 108 3.38 26.48 -6.65
CA PRO A 108 3.99 27.50 -7.50
C PRO A 108 5.53 27.47 -7.43
#